data_AF-A0A963MD89-F1
#
_entry.id   AF-A0A963MD89-F1
#
_cell.length_a   1.000
_cell.length_b   1.000
_cell.length_c   1.000
_cell.angle_alpha   90.00
_cell.angle_beta   90.00
_cell.angle_gamma   90.00
#
_symmetry.space_group_name_H-M   'P 1'
#
loop_
_entity.id
_entity.type
_entity.pdbx_description
1 polymer ?
#
loop_
_entity_poly.entity_id
_entity_poly.type
_entity_poly.pdbx_seq_one_letter_code
_entity_poly.pdbx_strand_id
1 'polypeptide(L)'
;LIPLASGCHSVGIVADPAQHDFEAMKTHAGAMRWLARHQPQLHAALAASAEPPLDFGFLRSFSHDARQLFSHQRWALVGEAGRFLDPFYSPGSDFIAIGNTYVTELVGIDLGGGDLRPAARLFDAVFRSFYDNMLPLYEGQYALFGNAAAMSHKVVWDYTYYWSVLAPLFFHGRLADTALLAECAAPMQACAQLNQGMQDWLRAAAEQRGERLPRAPAFQDHTQIHWFRTLNTRLTQPAARADVARQMHEAPQVMATLAQQALQRFGPAEHAPEAAHHARLAALCAQQQRPAGTMAACG
;
A
#
# COMPACT_ATOMS: atom_id res chain seq x y z
N LEU A 1 -11.96 2.32 13.43
CA LEU A 1 -13.15 1.75 14.11
C LEU A 1 -13.71 0.66 13.21
N ILE A 2 -13.90 -0.55 13.73
CA ILE A 2 -14.41 -1.68 12.95
C ILE A 2 -15.63 -2.26 13.68
N PRO A 3 -16.85 -2.13 13.12
CA PRO A 3 -18.02 -2.80 13.69
C PRO A 3 -17.90 -4.31 13.50
N LEU A 4 -18.18 -5.08 14.55
CA LEU A 4 -18.13 -6.54 14.55
C LEU A 4 -19.53 -7.13 14.47
N ALA A 5 -19.66 -8.31 13.86
CA ALA A 5 -20.94 -9.01 13.73
C ALA A 5 -21.59 -9.38 15.09
N SER A 6 -20.80 -9.38 16.17
CA SER A 6 -21.28 -9.58 17.56
C SER A 6 -22.04 -8.38 18.13
N GLY A 7 -22.13 -7.25 17.40
CA GLY A 7 -22.65 -5.99 17.90
C GLY A 7 -21.60 -5.14 18.64
N CYS A 8 -20.40 -5.67 18.85
CA CYS A 8 -19.28 -4.95 19.44
C CYS A 8 -18.53 -4.08 18.41
N HIS A 9 -17.70 -3.15 18.88
CA HIS A 9 -16.82 -2.36 18.02
C HIS A 9 -15.35 -2.56 18.42
N SER A 10 -14.49 -2.85 17.44
CA SER A 10 -13.04 -2.78 17.62
C SER A 10 -12.54 -1.36 17.43
N VAL A 11 -11.81 -0.87 18.43
CA VAL A 11 -11.22 0.47 18.48
C VAL A 11 -9.71 0.33 18.65
N GLY A 12 -8.96 0.79 17.64
CA GLY A 12 -7.50 0.81 17.67
C GLY A 12 -6.98 2.23 17.60
N ILE A 13 -5.97 2.54 18.42
CA ILE A 13 -5.15 3.75 18.30
C ILE A 13 -3.79 3.29 17.77
N VAL A 14 -3.42 3.80 16.60
CA VAL A 14 -2.12 3.53 15.98
C VAL A 14 -1.47 4.88 15.76
N ALA A 15 -0.25 5.02 16.23
CA ALA A 15 0.45 6.29 16.23
C ALA A 15 1.94 6.08 16.01
N ASP A 16 2.55 7.07 15.36
CA ASP A 16 4.00 7.17 15.26
C ASP A 16 4.57 7.60 16.63
N PRO A 17 5.48 6.81 17.24
CA PRO A 17 6.09 7.17 18.52
C PRO A 17 6.94 8.45 18.49
N ALA A 18 7.33 8.93 17.30
CA ALA A 18 7.98 10.24 17.16
C ALA A 18 7.00 11.41 17.36
N GLN A 19 5.69 11.17 17.19
CA GLN A 19 4.64 12.20 17.23
C GLN A 19 3.78 12.13 18.50
N HIS A 20 3.63 10.95 19.08
CA HIS A 20 2.79 10.73 20.26
C HIS A 20 3.51 9.93 21.34
N ASP A 21 3.30 10.30 22.61
CA ASP A 21 3.78 9.52 23.75
C ASP A 21 3.04 8.16 23.83
N PHE A 22 3.72 7.13 23.35
CA PHE A 22 3.20 5.77 23.30
C PHE A 22 3.05 5.14 24.69
N GLU A 23 3.88 5.52 25.68
CA GLU A 23 3.76 5.03 27.06
C GLU A 23 2.51 5.55 27.75
N ALA A 24 2.09 6.78 27.44
CA ALA A 24 0.87 7.36 27.99
C ALA A 24 -0.40 6.58 27.58
N MET A 25 -0.34 5.78 26.52
CA MET A 25 -1.48 5.01 25.98
C MET A 25 -1.50 3.53 26.39
N LYS A 26 -0.52 3.04 27.17
CA LYS A 26 -0.39 1.60 27.51
C LYS A 26 -1.48 1.01 28.42
N THR A 27 -2.41 1.84 28.87
CA THR A 27 -3.56 1.43 29.70
C THR A 27 -4.82 2.01 29.09
N HIS A 28 -5.96 1.36 29.31
CA HIS A 28 -7.25 1.88 28.86
C HIS A 28 -7.51 3.32 29.31
N ALA A 29 -7.24 3.64 30.58
CA ALA A 29 -7.38 5.01 31.09
C ALA A 29 -6.44 6.00 30.39
N GLY A 30 -5.23 5.57 30.04
CA GLY A 30 -4.28 6.34 29.25
C GLY A 30 -4.75 6.62 27.83
N ALA A 31 -5.22 5.58 27.14
CA ALA A 31 -5.83 5.68 25.82
C ALA A 31 -7.05 6.63 25.83
N MET A 32 -7.93 6.55 26.84
CA MET A 32 -9.07 7.45 26.98
C MET A 32 -8.66 8.92 27.20
N ARG A 33 -7.61 9.18 27.99
CA ARG A 33 -7.05 10.55 28.11
C ARG A 33 -6.48 11.06 26.79
N TRP A 34 -5.80 10.19 26.03
CA TRP A 34 -5.31 10.53 24.71
C TRP A 34 -6.47 10.87 23.76
N LEU A 35 -7.52 10.05 23.74
CA LEU A 35 -8.72 10.29 22.94
C LEU A 35 -9.41 11.60 23.36
N ALA A 36 -9.52 11.90 24.65
CA ALA A 36 -10.10 13.16 25.12
C ALA A 36 -9.37 14.40 24.55
N ARG A 37 -8.05 14.31 24.39
CA ARG A 37 -7.22 15.39 23.85
C ARG A 37 -7.22 15.46 22.33
N HIS A 38 -7.10 14.31 21.66
CA HIS A 38 -6.81 14.25 20.23
C HIS A 38 -8.02 13.87 19.37
N GLN A 39 -9.02 13.19 19.94
CA GLN A 39 -10.22 12.68 19.27
C GLN A 39 -11.48 12.86 20.15
N PRO A 40 -11.83 14.11 20.54
CA PRO A 40 -12.82 14.38 21.59
C PRO A 40 -14.23 13.86 21.28
N GLN A 41 -14.60 13.79 19.99
CA GLN A 41 -15.89 13.25 19.57
C GLN A 41 -15.99 11.74 19.85
N LEU A 42 -14.93 10.99 19.51
CA LEU A 42 -14.87 9.55 19.80
C LEU A 42 -14.81 9.29 21.30
N HIS A 43 -14.01 10.07 22.03
CA HIS A 43 -13.98 10.00 23.49
C HIS A 43 -15.37 10.18 24.11
N ALA A 44 -16.13 11.20 23.68
CA ALA A 44 -17.47 11.46 24.19
C ALA A 44 -18.43 10.29 23.91
N ALA A 45 -18.38 9.70 22.72
CA ALA A 45 -19.19 8.54 22.37
C ALA A 45 -18.85 7.30 23.22
N LEU A 46 -17.56 7.03 23.45
CA LEU A 46 -17.11 5.92 24.30
C LEU A 46 -17.41 6.16 25.78
N ALA A 47 -17.27 7.40 26.27
CA ALA A 47 -17.59 7.75 27.66
C ALA A 47 -19.10 7.66 27.94
N ALA A 48 -19.94 7.95 26.95
CA ALA A 48 -21.40 7.90 27.09
C ALA A 48 -21.97 6.48 27.17
N SER A 49 -21.29 5.45 26.61
CA SER A 49 -21.77 4.07 26.75
C SER A 49 -21.70 3.57 28.19
N ALA A 50 -20.76 4.10 28.99
CA ALA A 50 -20.44 3.66 30.35
C ALA A 50 -20.11 2.16 30.49
N GLU A 51 -19.97 1.44 29.37
CA GLU A 51 -19.61 0.03 29.34
C GLU A 51 -18.08 -0.13 29.40
N PRO A 52 -17.55 -1.01 30.25
CA PRO A 52 -16.12 -1.32 30.22
C PRO A 52 -15.75 -2.00 28.89
N PRO A 53 -14.52 -1.81 28.38
CA PRO A 53 -14.07 -2.54 27.22
C PRO A 53 -14.07 -4.05 27.51
N LEU A 54 -14.48 -4.85 26.53
CA LEU A 54 -14.42 -6.32 26.64
C LEU A 54 -12.98 -6.82 26.80
N ASP A 55 -12.03 -6.15 26.16
CA ASP A 55 -10.60 -6.41 26.26
C ASP A 55 -9.80 -5.13 25.94
N PHE A 56 -8.56 -5.06 26.41
CA PHE A 56 -7.61 -3.99 26.10
C PHE A 56 -6.22 -4.58 25.81
N GLY A 57 -5.81 -4.45 24.55
CA GLY A 57 -4.47 -4.83 24.09
C GLY A 57 -3.56 -3.60 23.93
N PHE A 58 -2.28 -3.79 24.24
CA PHE A 58 -1.23 -2.83 23.93
C PHE A 58 -0.04 -3.54 23.31
N LEU A 59 0.36 -3.09 22.11
CA LEU A 59 1.41 -3.69 21.31
C LEU A 59 2.47 -2.64 20.97
N ARG A 60 3.74 -3.04 21.02
CA ARG A 60 4.89 -2.26 20.55
C ARG A 60 5.64 -3.06 19.49
N SER A 61 6.34 -2.36 18.61
CA SER A 61 7.25 -2.99 17.63
C SER A 61 6.58 -4.14 16.88
N PHE A 62 5.29 -3.97 16.55
CA PHE A 62 4.51 -4.99 15.85
C PHE A 62 4.95 -5.13 14.39
N SER A 63 5.52 -4.06 13.81
CA SER A 63 6.14 -4.09 12.49
C SER A 63 7.48 -4.82 12.58
N HIS A 64 7.63 -5.91 11.82
CA HIS A 64 8.81 -6.77 11.86
C HIS A 64 9.06 -7.44 10.51
N ASP A 65 10.27 -7.99 10.36
CA ASP A 65 10.76 -8.60 9.14
C ASP A 65 11.40 -9.98 9.40
N ALA A 66 11.41 -10.85 8.39
CA ALA A 66 12.07 -12.14 8.34
C ALA A 66 13.10 -12.18 7.20
N ARG A 67 14.27 -12.74 7.48
CA ARG A 67 15.36 -12.85 6.47
C ARG A 67 15.02 -13.80 5.31
N GLN A 68 14.14 -14.76 5.57
CA GLN A 68 13.68 -15.77 4.62
C GLN A 68 12.28 -16.22 5.05
N LEU A 69 11.35 -16.31 4.10
CA LEU A 69 9.98 -16.75 4.30
C LEU A 69 9.74 -18.13 3.72
N PHE A 70 10.35 -18.49 2.59
CA PHE A 70 10.11 -19.78 1.94
C PHE A 70 11.41 -20.56 1.75
N SER A 71 11.43 -21.82 2.19
CA SER A 71 12.62 -22.66 2.17
C SER A 71 12.40 -23.96 1.41
N HIS A 72 13.44 -24.36 0.66
CA HIS A 72 13.51 -25.67 0.05
C HIS A 72 13.72 -26.80 1.07
N GLN A 73 13.98 -26.47 2.34
CA GLN A 73 14.09 -27.42 3.44
C GLN A 73 12.75 -27.69 4.14
N ARG A 74 11.64 -27.58 3.39
CA ARG A 74 10.27 -27.91 3.85
C ARG A 74 9.81 -27.12 5.07
N TRP A 75 10.15 -25.83 5.13
CA TRP A 75 9.57 -24.90 6.08
C TRP A 75 9.24 -23.57 5.39
N ALA A 76 8.22 -22.88 5.91
CA ALA A 76 7.83 -21.56 5.46
C ALA A 76 7.23 -20.73 6.61
N LEU A 77 7.30 -19.41 6.49
CA LEU A 77 6.67 -18.44 7.39
C LEU A 77 5.59 -17.68 6.62
N VAL A 78 4.39 -17.59 7.21
CA VAL A 78 3.24 -16.89 6.61
C VAL A 78 2.58 -15.99 7.64
N GLY A 79 1.94 -14.92 7.18
CA GLY A 79 1.28 -13.95 8.04
C GLY A 79 2.23 -13.34 9.07
N GLU A 80 1.74 -13.21 10.31
CA GLU A 80 2.48 -12.60 11.42
C GLU A 80 3.69 -13.42 11.91
N ALA A 81 3.86 -14.66 11.44
CA ALA A 81 5.09 -15.42 11.69
C ALA A 81 6.25 -14.96 10.78
N GLY A 82 5.95 -14.22 9.71
CA GLY A 82 6.92 -13.75 8.72
C GLY A 82 7.21 -12.26 8.83
N ARG A 83 6.43 -11.45 8.11
CA ARG A 83 6.60 -9.99 8.06
C ARG A 83 5.26 -9.32 8.35
N PHE A 84 5.29 -8.20 9.06
CA PHE A 84 4.11 -7.36 9.30
C PHE A 84 4.45 -5.88 9.08
N LEU A 85 3.60 -5.16 8.33
CA LEU A 85 3.79 -3.74 7.98
C LEU A 85 3.14 -2.83 9.02
N ASP A 86 1.89 -2.45 8.75
CA ASP A 86 1.10 -1.48 9.47
C ASP A 86 -0.37 -1.88 9.33
N PRO A 87 -1.23 -1.64 10.34
CA PRO A 87 -2.65 -1.95 10.25
C PRO A 87 -3.43 -1.04 9.30
N PHE A 88 -2.90 0.13 8.94
CA PHE A 88 -3.52 1.03 7.96
C PHE A 88 -3.68 0.31 6.61
N TYR A 89 -4.85 0.40 5.97
CA TYR A 89 -5.29 -0.41 4.83
C TYR A 89 -5.39 -1.94 5.00
N SER A 90 -5.13 -2.48 6.20
CA SER A 90 -5.23 -3.92 6.46
C SER A 90 -4.41 -4.84 5.51
N PRO A 91 -3.16 -4.49 5.13
CA PRO A 91 -2.38 -5.28 4.17
C PRO A 91 -2.02 -6.67 4.69
N GLY A 92 -2.10 -6.92 6.00
CA GLY A 92 -1.77 -8.22 6.60
C GLY A 92 -2.53 -9.39 5.98
N SER A 93 -3.83 -9.21 5.69
CA SER A 93 -4.65 -10.26 5.04
C SER A 93 -4.17 -10.59 3.63
N ASP A 94 -3.73 -9.60 2.87
CA ASP A 94 -3.20 -9.81 1.52
C ASP A 94 -1.91 -10.63 1.57
N PHE A 95 -1.00 -10.29 2.49
CA PHE A 95 0.26 -11.04 2.64
C PHE A 95 0.06 -12.44 3.24
N ILE A 96 -0.96 -12.65 4.08
CA ILE A 96 -1.40 -14.00 4.48
C ILE A 96 -1.85 -14.78 3.24
N ALA A 97 -2.68 -14.18 2.40
CA ALA A 97 -3.21 -14.84 1.22
C ALA A 97 -2.10 -15.20 0.21
N ILE A 98 -1.21 -14.26 -0.11
CA ILE A 98 -0.06 -14.48 -0.99
C ILE A 98 0.86 -15.56 -0.42
N GLY A 99 1.18 -15.49 0.87
CA GLY A 99 2.03 -16.46 1.54
C GLY A 99 1.45 -17.88 1.47
N ASN A 100 0.14 -18.02 1.74
CA ASN A 100 -0.55 -19.30 1.64
C ASN A 100 -0.62 -19.82 0.20
N THR A 101 -0.77 -18.95 -0.80
CA THR A 101 -0.67 -19.35 -2.22
C THR A 101 0.69 -19.97 -2.51
N TYR A 102 1.79 -19.31 -2.13
CA TYR A 102 3.14 -19.83 -2.38
C TYR A 102 3.45 -21.10 -1.61
N VAL A 103 3.03 -21.22 -0.35
CA VAL A 103 3.18 -22.46 0.40
C VAL A 103 2.41 -23.61 -0.26
N THR A 104 1.20 -23.36 -0.75
CA THR A 104 0.39 -24.39 -1.43
C THR A 104 1.08 -24.90 -2.69
N GLU A 105 1.63 -24.00 -3.51
CA GLU A 105 2.41 -24.36 -4.70
C GLU A 105 3.66 -25.16 -4.36
N LEU A 106 4.41 -24.75 -3.32
CA LEU A 106 5.60 -25.48 -2.88
C LEU A 106 5.26 -26.88 -2.36
N VAL A 107 4.19 -27.03 -1.59
CA VAL A 107 3.71 -28.34 -1.13
C VAL A 107 3.32 -29.21 -2.32
N GLY A 108 2.64 -28.65 -3.33
CA GLY A 108 2.31 -29.37 -4.57
C GLY A 108 3.54 -29.87 -5.32
N ILE A 109 4.57 -29.03 -5.47
CA ILE A 109 5.85 -29.41 -6.09
C ILE A 109 6.52 -30.55 -5.30
N ASP A 110 6.59 -30.45 -3.97
CA ASP A 110 7.24 -31.46 -3.12
C ASP A 110 6.54 -32.82 -3.22
N LEU A 111 5.21 -32.83 -3.14
CA LEU A 111 4.41 -34.05 -3.25
C LEU A 111 4.49 -34.68 -4.64
N GLY A 112 4.72 -33.89 -5.68
CA GLY A 112 5.00 -34.35 -7.04
C GLY A 112 6.45 -34.84 -7.26
N GLY A 113 7.31 -34.79 -6.24
CA GLY A 113 8.72 -35.16 -6.35
C GLY A 113 9.61 -34.13 -7.07
N GLY A 114 9.13 -32.89 -7.24
CA GLY A 114 9.86 -31.81 -7.89
C GLY A 114 10.90 -31.15 -6.99
N ASP A 115 11.83 -30.39 -7.60
CA ASP A 115 12.82 -29.61 -6.85
C ASP A 115 12.24 -28.28 -6.34
N LEU A 116 12.19 -28.12 -5.01
CA LEU A 116 11.71 -26.89 -4.37
C LEU A 116 12.65 -25.70 -4.52
N ARG A 117 13.95 -25.93 -4.77
CA ARG A 117 14.97 -24.87 -4.72
C ARG A 117 14.68 -23.68 -5.65
N PRO A 118 14.29 -23.87 -6.93
CA PRO A 118 13.97 -22.76 -7.81
C PRO A 118 12.72 -22.00 -7.35
N ALA A 119 11.64 -22.72 -7.05
CA ALA A 119 10.36 -22.11 -6.66
C ALA A 119 10.47 -21.37 -5.33
N ALA A 120 11.10 -21.96 -4.31
CA ALA A 120 11.27 -21.34 -3.00
C ALA A 120 12.07 -20.03 -3.09
N ARG A 121 13.17 -20.01 -3.86
CA ARG A 121 13.96 -18.78 -4.08
C ARG A 121 13.15 -17.71 -4.82
N LEU A 122 12.40 -18.10 -5.84
CA LEU A 122 11.60 -17.15 -6.61
C LEU A 122 10.48 -16.55 -5.76
N PHE A 123 9.70 -17.38 -5.07
CA PHE A 123 8.60 -16.92 -4.22
C PHE A 123 9.10 -16.06 -3.05
N ASP A 124 10.25 -16.38 -2.46
CA ASP A 124 10.89 -15.52 -1.45
C ASP A 124 11.23 -14.13 -2.01
N ALA A 125 11.90 -14.08 -3.17
CA ALA A 125 12.26 -12.82 -3.80
C ALA A 125 11.03 -11.98 -4.22
N VAL A 126 10.03 -12.63 -4.82
CA VAL A 126 8.80 -11.95 -5.28
C VAL A 126 7.97 -11.44 -4.11
N PHE A 127 7.77 -12.26 -3.07
CA PHE A 127 7.06 -11.83 -1.86
C PHE A 127 7.74 -10.63 -1.21
N ARG A 128 9.07 -10.68 -1.07
CA ARG A 128 9.85 -9.57 -0.50
C ARG A 128 9.71 -8.32 -1.34
N SER A 129 9.78 -8.43 -2.66
CA SER A 129 9.55 -7.31 -3.57
C SER A 129 8.16 -6.68 -3.40
N PHE A 130 7.09 -7.46 -3.30
CA PHE A 130 5.75 -6.89 -3.05
C PHE A 130 5.66 -6.13 -1.74
N TYR A 131 6.24 -6.69 -0.69
CA TYR A 131 6.26 -6.06 0.62
C TYR A 131 7.09 -4.78 0.63
N ASP A 132 8.31 -4.82 0.09
CA ASP A 132 9.23 -3.67 0.08
C ASP A 132 8.65 -2.52 -0.77
N ASN A 133 7.92 -2.83 -1.84
CA ASN A 133 7.26 -1.81 -2.67
C ASN A 133 5.97 -1.24 -2.04
N MET A 134 5.41 -1.89 -1.02
CA MET A 134 4.27 -1.40 -0.24
C MET A 134 4.69 -0.63 1.01
N LEU A 135 5.87 -0.89 1.57
CA LEU A 135 6.40 -0.18 2.75
C LEU A 135 6.32 1.36 2.65
N PRO A 136 6.59 2.00 1.48
CA PRO A 136 6.52 3.46 1.33
C PRO A 136 5.13 4.07 1.58
N LEU A 137 4.05 3.26 1.53
CA LEU A 137 2.71 3.73 1.83
C LEU A 137 2.55 4.10 3.31
N TYR A 138 3.41 3.58 4.18
CA TYR A 138 3.34 3.69 5.64
C TYR A 138 4.54 4.45 6.22
N GLU A 139 5.75 4.14 5.74
CA GLU A 139 6.99 4.65 6.32
C GLU A 139 7.11 6.18 6.23
N GLY A 140 7.15 6.82 7.41
CA GLY A 140 7.22 8.28 7.53
C GLY A 140 5.97 9.02 7.04
N GLN A 141 4.85 8.33 6.81
CA GLN A 141 3.64 8.95 6.23
C GLN A 141 2.65 9.48 7.27
N TYR A 142 2.78 9.12 8.55
CA TYR A 142 1.78 9.44 9.59
C TYR A 142 1.54 10.95 9.76
N ALA A 143 2.58 11.78 9.63
CA ALA A 143 2.44 13.23 9.72
C ALA A 143 1.58 13.81 8.58
N LEU A 144 1.63 13.19 7.39
CA LEU A 144 0.83 13.59 6.24
C LEU A 144 -0.66 13.28 6.42
N PHE A 145 -1.03 12.28 7.22
CA PHE A 145 -2.43 11.83 7.37
C PHE A 145 -3.35 12.92 7.93
N GLY A 146 -2.82 13.88 8.69
CA GLY A 146 -3.56 15.02 9.20
C GLY A 146 -3.92 16.08 8.14
N ASN A 147 -3.26 16.05 6.96
CA ASN A 147 -3.53 17.00 5.88
C ASN A 147 -4.60 16.44 4.94
N ALA A 148 -5.82 16.98 5.01
CA ALA A 148 -6.95 16.48 4.21
C ALA A 148 -6.69 16.49 2.70
N ALA A 149 -6.01 17.52 2.17
CA ALA A 149 -5.71 17.61 0.74
C ALA A 149 -4.71 16.54 0.29
N ALA A 150 -3.61 16.39 1.03
CA ALA A 150 -2.60 15.38 0.74
C ALA A 150 -3.17 13.97 0.92
N MET A 151 -3.92 13.72 1.99
CA MET A 151 -4.52 12.42 2.27
C MET A 151 -5.55 12.02 1.20
N SER A 152 -6.40 12.93 0.72
CA SER A 152 -7.32 12.62 -0.38
C SER A 152 -6.59 12.15 -1.65
N HIS A 153 -5.50 12.83 -2.03
CA HIS A 153 -4.72 12.43 -3.20
C HIS A 153 -3.95 11.13 -2.96
N LYS A 154 -3.42 10.95 -1.74
CA LYS A 154 -2.77 9.71 -1.33
C LYS A 154 -3.71 8.51 -1.45
N VAL A 155 -4.95 8.61 -0.96
CA VAL A 155 -5.93 7.51 -1.05
C VAL A 155 -6.20 7.13 -2.51
N VAL A 156 -6.46 8.11 -3.37
CA VAL A 156 -6.70 7.85 -4.81
C VAL A 156 -5.45 7.19 -5.44
N TRP A 157 -4.26 7.67 -5.11
CA TRP A 157 -3.01 7.09 -5.58
C TRP A 157 -2.79 5.65 -5.10
N ASP A 158 -2.91 5.41 -3.79
CA ASP A 158 -2.63 4.11 -3.17
C ASP A 158 -3.55 3.02 -3.75
N TYR A 159 -4.84 3.34 -3.91
CA TYR A 159 -5.78 2.43 -4.57
C TYR A 159 -5.44 2.20 -6.04
N THR A 160 -5.00 3.23 -6.76
CA THR A 160 -4.53 3.07 -8.15
C THR A 160 -3.38 2.10 -8.23
N TYR A 161 -2.37 2.29 -7.37
CA TYR A 161 -1.21 1.40 -7.33
C TYR A 161 -1.61 -0.03 -6.97
N TYR A 162 -2.40 -0.21 -5.93
CA TYR A 162 -2.87 -1.52 -5.47
C TYR A 162 -3.67 -2.26 -6.55
N TRP A 163 -4.64 -1.59 -7.19
CA TRP A 163 -5.48 -2.18 -8.22
C TRP A 163 -4.83 -2.32 -9.59
N SER A 164 -3.68 -1.68 -9.82
CA SER A 164 -2.93 -1.80 -11.07
C SER A 164 -1.85 -2.89 -11.02
N VAL A 165 -1.41 -3.30 -9.82
CA VAL A 165 -0.26 -4.20 -9.65
C VAL A 165 -0.63 -5.45 -8.85
N LEU A 166 -0.86 -5.31 -7.55
CA LEU A 166 -0.96 -6.47 -6.66
C LEU A 166 -2.33 -7.16 -6.75
N ALA A 167 -3.41 -6.39 -6.73
CA ALA A 167 -4.76 -6.95 -6.71
C ALA A 167 -5.07 -7.80 -7.96
N PRO A 168 -4.74 -7.38 -9.21
CA PRO A 168 -4.98 -8.23 -10.38
C PRO A 168 -4.28 -9.60 -10.31
N LEU A 169 -3.08 -9.68 -9.72
CA LEU A 169 -2.39 -10.96 -9.55
C LEU A 169 -3.14 -11.91 -8.63
N PHE A 170 -3.68 -11.38 -7.54
CA PHE A 170 -4.45 -12.18 -6.59
C PHE A 170 -5.80 -12.59 -7.18
N PHE A 171 -6.60 -11.62 -7.62
CA PHE A 171 -7.97 -11.83 -8.08
C PHE A 171 -8.06 -12.75 -9.32
N HIS A 172 -7.03 -12.78 -10.16
CA HIS A 172 -7.00 -13.62 -11.36
C HIS A 172 -6.12 -14.87 -11.22
N GLY A 173 -5.69 -15.21 -10.00
CA GLY A 173 -4.93 -16.44 -9.72
C GLY A 173 -3.55 -16.48 -10.41
N ARG A 174 -2.87 -15.34 -10.49
CA ARG A 174 -1.60 -15.18 -11.21
C ARG A 174 -0.38 -14.95 -10.31
N LEU A 175 -0.56 -14.97 -8.98
CA LEU A 175 0.55 -14.78 -8.04
C LEU A 175 1.71 -15.77 -8.25
N ALA A 176 1.42 -17.01 -8.67
CA ALA A 176 2.42 -18.05 -8.93
C ALA A 176 2.73 -18.25 -10.43
N ASP A 177 2.16 -17.43 -11.32
CA ASP A 177 2.42 -17.48 -12.77
C ASP A 177 3.80 -16.86 -13.07
N THR A 178 4.86 -17.66 -12.92
CA THR A 178 6.25 -17.19 -13.02
C THR A 178 6.58 -16.57 -14.38
N ALA A 179 5.93 -17.05 -15.45
CA ALA A 179 6.10 -16.52 -16.79
C ALA A 179 5.48 -15.12 -16.90
N LEU A 180 4.26 -14.91 -16.36
CA LEU A 180 3.64 -13.59 -16.30
C LEU A 180 4.46 -12.61 -15.45
N LEU A 181 4.92 -13.04 -14.27
CA LEU A 181 5.73 -12.20 -13.40
C LEU A 181 7.03 -11.75 -14.07
N ALA A 182 7.68 -12.64 -14.82
CA ALA A 182 8.88 -12.30 -15.60
C ALA A 182 8.55 -11.35 -16.76
N GLU A 183 7.47 -11.61 -17.49
CA GLU A 183 6.98 -10.75 -18.59
C GLU A 183 6.68 -9.32 -18.11
N CYS A 184 6.02 -9.19 -16.95
CA CYS A 184 5.58 -7.93 -16.40
C CYS A 184 6.57 -7.28 -15.41
N ALA A 185 7.78 -7.82 -15.25
CA ALA A 185 8.76 -7.31 -14.28
C ALA A 185 9.11 -5.82 -14.53
N ALA A 186 9.35 -5.44 -15.79
CA ALA A 186 9.67 -4.06 -16.15
C ALA A 186 8.53 -3.06 -15.88
N PRO A 187 7.28 -3.27 -16.34
CA PRO A 187 6.19 -2.37 -16.00
C PRO A 187 5.89 -2.31 -14.50
N MET A 188 5.96 -3.43 -13.78
CA MET A 188 5.79 -3.43 -12.32
C MET A 188 6.85 -2.60 -11.61
N GLN A 189 8.10 -2.67 -12.06
CA GLN A 189 9.19 -1.85 -11.55
C GLN A 189 8.96 -0.35 -11.81
N ALA A 190 8.42 0.01 -12.98
CA ALA A 190 8.04 1.40 -13.28
C ALA A 190 6.92 1.89 -12.36
N CYS A 191 5.89 1.07 -12.10
CA CYS A 191 4.85 1.37 -11.13
C CYS A 191 5.42 1.57 -9.71
N ALA A 192 6.36 0.73 -9.28
CA ALA A 192 7.02 0.86 -7.98
C ALA A 192 7.83 2.17 -7.85
N GLN A 193 8.57 2.56 -8.90
CA GLN A 193 9.31 3.83 -8.92
C GLN A 193 8.37 5.04 -8.86
N LEU A 194 7.27 5.01 -9.62
CA LEU A 194 6.23 6.02 -9.54
C LEU A 194 5.61 6.08 -8.15
N ASN A 195 5.32 4.93 -7.53
CA ASN A 195 4.78 4.87 -6.18
C ASN A 195 5.72 5.56 -5.19
N GLN A 196 6.99 5.17 -5.15
CA GLN A 196 7.99 5.82 -4.28
C GLN A 196 8.06 7.33 -4.53
N GLY A 197 8.13 7.75 -5.80
CA GLY A 197 8.19 9.16 -6.16
C GLY A 197 6.99 9.96 -5.68
N MET A 198 5.78 9.39 -5.77
CA MET A 198 4.55 10.01 -5.28
C MET A 198 4.53 10.11 -3.76
N GLN A 199 4.85 9.01 -3.05
CA GLN A 199 4.86 9.00 -1.57
C GLN A 199 5.86 10.03 -1.03
N ASP A 200 7.06 10.11 -1.62
CA ASP A 200 8.08 11.07 -1.21
C ASP A 200 7.67 12.52 -1.48
N TRP A 201 7.14 12.80 -2.67
CA TRP A 201 6.70 14.14 -3.04
C TRP A 201 5.51 14.59 -2.20
N LEU A 202 4.47 13.76 -2.04
CA LEU A 202 3.29 14.11 -1.24
C LEU A 202 3.67 14.41 0.21
N ARG A 203 4.54 13.58 0.83
CA ARG A 203 5.05 13.80 2.18
C ARG A 203 5.74 15.17 2.29
N ALA A 204 6.67 15.46 1.38
CA ALA A 204 7.38 16.74 1.36
C ALA A 204 6.43 17.93 1.12
N ALA A 205 5.46 17.80 0.21
CA ALA A 205 4.48 18.85 -0.07
C ALA A 205 3.58 19.12 1.15
N ALA A 206 3.11 18.08 1.82
CA ALA A 206 2.29 18.21 3.04
C ALA A 206 3.06 18.88 4.18
N GLU A 207 4.33 18.50 4.37
CA GLU A 207 5.20 19.08 5.39
C GLU A 207 5.50 20.57 5.13
N GLN A 208 5.91 20.91 3.90
CA GLN A 208 6.36 22.27 3.58
C GLN A 208 5.20 23.25 3.37
N ARG A 209 4.10 22.79 2.79
CA ARG A 209 2.97 23.67 2.42
C ARG A 209 1.89 23.69 3.50
N GLY A 210 1.67 22.61 4.23
CA GLY A 210 0.69 22.51 5.31
C GLY A 210 -0.73 22.92 4.86
N GLU A 211 -1.34 23.85 5.58
CA GLU A 211 -2.69 24.37 5.29
C GLU A 211 -2.79 25.18 3.99
N ARG A 212 -1.65 25.55 3.37
CA ARG A 212 -1.63 26.24 2.07
C ARG A 212 -1.99 25.32 0.90
N LEU A 213 -2.03 24.00 1.12
CA LEU A 213 -2.50 23.07 0.11
C LEU A 213 -3.97 23.35 -0.27
N PRO A 214 -4.37 23.12 -1.54
CA PRO A 214 -5.74 23.34 -1.98
C PRO A 214 -6.71 22.56 -1.10
N ARG A 215 -7.70 23.25 -0.50
CA ARG A 215 -8.68 22.58 0.36
C ARG A 215 -9.36 21.44 -0.38
N ALA A 216 -9.33 20.26 0.23
CA ALA A 216 -10.12 19.13 -0.23
C ALA A 216 -11.61 19.41 0.00
N PRO A 217 -12.50 19.05 -0.95
CA PRO A 217 -13.93 19.00 -0.67
C PRO A 217 -14.21 18.03 0.49
N ALA A 218 -15.21 18.37 1.32
CA ALA A 218 -15.52 17.65 2.56
C ALA A 218 -15.90 16.17 2.32
N PHE A 219 -16.52 15.87 1.18
CA PHE A 219 -16.79 14.50 0.74
C PHE A 219 -16.35 14.35 -0.72
N GLN A 220 -15.60 13.28 -0.99
CA GLN A 220 -15.14 12.91 -2.33
C GLN A 220 -15.65 11.51 -2.65
N ASP A 221 -16.64 11.45 -3.54
CA ASP A 221 -17.18 10.19 -4.03
C ASP A 221 -16.26 9.61 -5.11
N HIS A 222 -15.32 8.75 -4.69
CA HIS A 222 -14.39 8.08 -5.60
C HIS A 222 -15.09 7.17 -6.62
N THR A 223 -16.35 6.77 -6.38
CA THR A 223 -17.11 5.96 -7.35
C THR A 223 -17.46 6.74 -8.61
N GLN A 224 -17.48 8.07 -8.54
CA GLN A 224 -17.72 8.96 -9.69
C GLN A 224 -16.49 9.10 -10.60
N ILE A 225 -15.31 8.67 -10.14
CA ILE A 225 -14.09 8.67 -10.93
C ILE A 225 -14.12 7.46 -11.87
N HIS A 226 -14.44 7.69 -13.14
CA HIS A 226 -14.67 6.62 -14.12
C HIS A 226 -13.52 5.62 -14.21
N TRP A 227 -12.27 6.07 -14.34
CA TRP A 227 -11.11 5.18 -14.45
C TRP A 227 -10.88 4.36 -13.17
N PHE A 228 -11.22 4.92 -12.02
CA PHE A 228 -11.11 4.25 -10.72
C PHE A 228 -12.11 3.09 -10.61
N ARG A 229 -13.34 3.32 -11.07
CA ARG A 229 -14.36 2.28 -11.21
C ARG A 229 -13.92 1.20 -12.19
N THR A 230 -13.28 1.57 -13.30
CA THR A 230 -12.74 0.62 -14.28
C THR A 230 -11.68 -0.29 -13.65
N LEU A 231 -10.74 0.26 -12.89
CA LEU A 231 -9.73 -0.55 -12.19
C LEU A 231 -10.38 -1.53 -11.22
N ASN A 232 -11.30 -1.07 -10.39
CA ASN A 232 -12.00 -1.92 -9.42
C ASN A 232 -12.84 -3.02 -10.11
N THR A 233 -13.60 -2.66 -11.16
CA THR A 233 -14.48 -3.59 -11.87
C THR A 233 -13.70 -4.72 -12.54
N ARG A 234 -12.50 -4.42 -13.07
CA ARG A 234 -11.64 -5.43 -13.71
C ARG A 234 -11.25 -6.56 -12.76
N LEU A 235 -11.07 -6.28 -11.47
CA LEU A 235 -10.65 -7.28 -10.47
C LEU A 235 -11.65 -8.44 -10.35
N THR A 236 -12.95 -8.14 -10.43
CA THR A 236 -13.99 -9.16 -10.26
C THR A 236 -14.49 -9.75 -11.57
N GLN A 237 -14.06 -9.20 -12.71
CA GLN A 237 -14.40 -9.74 -14.03
C GLN A 237 -13.44 -10.87 -14.41
N PRO A 238 -13.92 -11.94 -15.06
CA PRO A 238 -13.02 -12.96 -15.62
C PRO A 238 -12.02 -12.33 -16.58
N ALA A 239 -10.74 -12.63 -16.40
CA ALA A 239 -9.65 -12.14 -17.25
C ALA A 239 -8.71 -13.29 -17.60
N ALA A 240 -8.36 -13.42 -18.88
CA ALA A 240 -7.33 -14.37 -19.30
C ALA A 240 -5.94 -13.82 -18.91
N ARG A 241 -4.93 -14.70 -18.88
CA ARG A 241 -3.54 -14.29 -18.62
C ARG A 241 -3.09 -13.12 -19.51
N ALA A 242 -3.44 -13.15 -20.79
CA ALA A 242 -3.10 -12.09 -21.75
C ALA A 242 -3.75 -10.75 -21.41
N ASP A 243 -4.97 -10.75 -20.85
CA ASP A 243 -5.65 -9.53 -20.42
C ASP A 243 -4.95 -8.93 -19.19
N VAL A 244 -4.57 -9.77 -18.21
CA VAL A 244 -3.82 -9.32 -17.03
C VAL A 244 -2.45 -8.74 -17.45
N ALA A 245 -1.74 -9.42 -18.35
CA ALA A 245 -0.50 -8.92 -18.91
C ALA A 245 -0.67 -7.56 -19.57
N ARG A 246 -1.67 -7.39 -20.44
CA ARG A 246 -1.98 -6.10 -21.08
C ARG A 246 -2.25 -5.01 -20.04
N GLN A 247 -3.08 -5.29 -19.04
CA GLN A 247 -3.40 -4.33 -17.98
C GLN A 247 -2.16 -3.89 -17.20
N MET A 248 -1.23 -4.81 -16.90
CA MET A 248 0.03 -4.49 -16.25
C MET A 248 0.95 -3.63 -17.11
N HIS A 249 0.98 -3.85 -18.42
CA HIS A 249 1.73 -3.00 -19.34
C HIS A 249 1.14 -1.59 -19.47
N GLU A 250 -0.18 -1.44 -19.32
CA GLU A 250 -0.87 -0.14 -19.31
C GLU A 250 -0.69 0.62 -17.98
N ALA A 251 -0.49 -0.10 -16.88
CA ALA A 251 -0.47 0.47 -15.52
C ALA A 251 0.50 1.66 -15.32
N PRO A 252 1.76 1.62 -15.79
CA PRO A 252 2.68 2.76 -15.61
C PRO A 252 2.17 4.05 -16.26
N GLN A 253 1.50 3.95 -17.41
CA GLN A 253 0.96 5.12 -18.12
C GLN A 253 -0.23 5.73 -17.38
N VAL A 254 -1.12 4.89 -16.85
CA VAL A 254 -2.26 5.31 -16.02
C VAL A 254 -1.74 6.03 -14.77
N MET A 255 -0.79 5.43 -14.06
CA MET A 255 -0.19 6.03 -12.86
C MET A 255 0.56 7.33 -13.16
N ALA A 256 1.34 7.40 -14.23
CA ALA A 256 2.03 8.62 -14.65
C ALA A 256 1.06 9.76 -14.96
N THR A 257 -0.08 9.46 -15.59
CA THR A 257 -1.12 10.44 -15.89
C THR A 257 -1.73 11.01 -14.61
N LEU A 258 -2.08 10.14 -13.66
CA LEU A 258 -2.58 10.56 -12.35
C LEU A 258 -1.55 11.42 -11.59
N ALA A 259 -0.28 11.01 -11.62
CA ALA A 259 0.79 11.76 -10.97
C ALA A 259 0.94 13.16 -11.56
N GLN A 260 0.90 13.31 -12.88
CA GLN A 260 0.96 14.63 -13.52
C GLN A 260 -0.24 15.51 -13.16
N GLN A 261 -1.44 14.94 -13.11
CA GLN A 261 -2.62 15.68 -12.68
C GLN A 261 -2.48 16.17 -11.23
N ALA A 262 -1.92 15.35 -10.34
CA ALA A 262 -1.63 15.74 -8.97
C ALA A 262 -0.59 16.89 -8.91
N LEU A 263 0.52 16.77 -9.64
CA LEU A 263 1.54 17.83 -9.73
C LEU A 263 0.93 19.15 -10.25
N GLN A 264 0.13 19.10 -11.31
CA GLN A 264 -0.56 20.27 -11.87
C GLN A 264 -1.54 20.89 -10.88
N ARG A 265 -2.30 20.05 -10.15
CA ARG A 265 -3.29 20.50 -9.17
C ARG A 265 -2.65 21.19 -7.97
N PHE A 266 -1.50 20.70 -7.51
CA PHE A 266 -0.77 21.29 -6.39
C PHE A 266 0.06 22.51 -6.83
N GLY A 267 0.34 22.64 -8.13
CA GLY A 267 1.15 23.73 -8.66
C GLY A 267 2.65 23.54 -8.32
N PRO A 268 3.49 24.48 -8.79
CA PRO A 268 4.95 24.36 -8.67
C PRO A 268 5.38 24.28 -7.20
N ALA A 269 6.45 23.51 -6.94
CA ALA A 269 7.07 23.45 -5.63
C ALA A 269 7.62 24.82 -5.21
N GLU A 270 7.30 25.23 -3.98
CA GLU A 270 7.74 26.52 -3.43
C GLU A 270 9.03 26.40 -2.60
N HIS A 271 9.39 25.18 -2.18
CA HIS A 271 10.50 24.90 -1.27
C HIS A 271 11.47 23.90 -1.88
N ALA A 272 12.78 24.04 -1.62
CA ALA A 272 13.82 23.24 -2.25
C ALA A 272 13.71 21.72 -2.02
N PRO A 273 13.41 21.20 -0.80
CA PRO A 273 13.24 19.76 -0.58
C PRO A 273 12.07 19.19 -1.39
N GLU A 274 10.95 19.91 -1.42
CA GLU A 274 9.80 19.53 -2.23
C GLU A 274 10.10 19.57 -3.73
N ALA A 275 10.83 20.60 -4.19
CA ALA A 275 11.19 20.78 -5.60
C ALA A 275 12.03 19.61 -6.14
N ALA A 276 12.93 19.05 -5.34
CA ALA A 276 13.71 17.88 -5.72
C ALA A 276 12.82 16.64 -5.94
N HIS A 277 11.88 16.37 -5.01
CA HIS A 277 10.94 15.26 -5.15
C HIS A 277 9.95 15.48 -6.29
N HIS A 278 9.45 16.71 -6.46
CA HIS A 278 8.59 17.10 -7.57
C HIS A 278 9.28 16.86 -8.92
N ALA A 279 10.53 17.31 -9.08
CA ALA A 279 11.30 17.12 -10.30
C ALA A 279 11.56 15.63 -10.60
N ARG A 280 11.86 14.84 -9.56
CA ARG A 280 12.04 13.37 -9.69
C ARG A 280 10.75 12.71 -10.17
N LEU A 281 9.62 13.02 -9.55
CA LEU A 281 8.32 12.45 -9.96
C LEU A 281 7.96 12.87 -11.39
N ALA A 282 8.14 14.15 -11.73
CA ALA A 282 7.89 14.65 -13.08
C ALA A 282 8.75 13.92 -14.15
N ALA A 283 10.02 13.64 -13.84
CA ALA A 283 10.91 12.89 -14.72
C ALA A 283 10.43 11.44 -14.92
N LEU A 284 9.97 10.77 -13.86
CA LEU A 284 9.39 9.43 -13.97
C LEU A 284 8.14 9.43 -14.84
N CYS A 285 7.26 10.42 -14.68
CA CYS A 285 6.07 10.56 -15.53
C CYS A 285 6.45 10.75 -17.00
N ALA A 286 7.44 11.59 -17.30
CA ALA A 286 7.90 11.84 -18.66
C ALA A 286 8.49 10.57 -19.33
N GLN A 287 9.10 9.67 -18.56
CA GLN A 287 9.60 8.39 -19.08
C GLN A 287 8.47 7.48 -19.57
N GLN A 288 7.32 7.48 -18.89
CA GLN A 288 6.18 6.61 -19.24
C GLN A 288 5.36 7.13 -20.44
N GLN A 289 5.54 8.39 -20.82
CA GLN A 289 4.83 9.03 -21.93
C GLN A 289 5.59 8.98 -23.25
N ARG A 290 6.83 8.49 -23.27
CA ARG A 290 7.56 8.30 -24.51
C ARG A 290 6.91 7.14 -25.29
N PRO A 291 6.55 7.33 -26.57
CA PRO A 291 6.08 6.23 -27.39
C PRO A 291 7.14 5.12 -27.41
N ALA A 292 6.70 3.87 -27.29
CA ALA A 292 7.57 2.69 -27.36
C ALA A 292 8.17 2.58 -28.78
N GLY A 293 9.25 3.32 -29.06
CA GLY A 293 9.77 3.43 -30.42
C GLY A 293 10.70 4.61 -30.63
N THR A 294 11.82 4.66 -29.90
CA THR A 294 13.05 5.28 -30.41
C THR A 294 14.24 4.66 -29.68
N MET A 295 14.48 3.36 -29.93
CA MET A 295 15.87 2.90 -29.92
C MET A 295 16.54 3.60 -31.10
N ALA A 296 17.25 4.69 -30.81
CA ALA A 296 18.20 5.23 -31.74
C ALA A 296 19.19 4.11 -32.07
N ALA A 297 19.15 3.65 -33.32
CA ALA A 297 20.30 3.00 -33.91
C ALA A 297 21.43 4.04 -33.89
N CYS A 298 22.32 3.93 -32.91
CA CYS A 298 23.67 4.48 -33.03
C CYS A 298 24.54 3.36 -33.58
N GLY A 299 24.79 3.44 -34.89
CA GLY A 299 26.04 2.94 -35.47
C GLY A 299 27.19 3.90 -35.17
#